data_AF-A0A9E2FPC3-F1
#
_entry.id   AF-A0A9E2FPC3-F1
#
_cell.length_a   1.000
_cell.length_b   1.000
_cell.length_c   1.000
_cell.angle_alpha   90.00
_cell.angle_beta   90.00
_cell.angle_gamma   90.00
#
_symmetry.space_group_name_H-M   'P 1'
#
loop_
_entity.id
_entity.type
_entity.pdbx_description
1 polymer ?
#
loop_
_entity_poly.entity_id
_entity_poly.type
_entity_poly.pdbx_seq_one_letter_code
_entity_poly.pdbx_strand_id
1 'polypeptide(L)'
;MTETTPNRELIEGTIRDLTETIERLTQQRADIDDRLSQVKARRDEWKAVLARVSDENGSGTRHRRAKKGENLRKIKALYDELGPGEGLSMAEVARRSGIPWSSVRNELGRDGQGFREGEDGLWYRNANADTISARVVHD
;
A
#
# COMPACT_ATOMS: atom_id res chain seq x y z
N MET A 1 -48.07 55.11 -14.79
CA MET A 1 -46.94 54.21 -14.52
C MET A 1 -45.90 55.05 -13.78
N THR A 2 -45.81 54.91 -12.46
CA THR A 2 -44.84 55.69 -11.66
C THR A 2 -43.52 54.92 -11.66
N GLU A 3 -42.53 55.43 -12.39
CA GLU A 3 -41.15 54.97 -12.26
C GLU A 3 -40.67 55.34 -10.85
N THR A 4 -40.63 54.36 -9.96
CA THR A 4 -39.98 54.49 -8.66
C THR A 4 -38.49 54.62 -8.90
N THR A 5 -38.00 55.85 -8.94
CA THR A 5 -36.56 56.12 -9.06
C THR A 5 -35.87 55.48 -7.86
N PRO A 6 -34.91 54.56 -8.07
CA PRO A 6 -34.28 53.87 -6.95
C PRO A 6 -33.60 54.88 -6.03
N ASN A 7 -33.89 54.79 -4.73
CA ASN A 7 -33.35 55.69 -3.73
C ASN A 7 -31.81 55.60 -3.73
N ARG A 8 -31.13 56.71 -3.99
CA ARG A 8 -29.68 56.80 -4.12
C ARG A 8 -28.94 56.16 -2.94
N GLU A 9 -29.43 56.36 -1.72
CA GLU A 9 -28.84 55.80 -0.50
C GLU A 9 -28.85 54.26 -0.50
N LEU A 10 -29.91 53.64 -1.05
CA LEU A 10 -30.01 52.19 -1.15
C LEU A 10 -29.00 51.62 -2.16
N ILE A 11 -28.80 52.31 -3.29
CA ILE A 11 -27.80 51.92 -4.29
C ILE A 11 -26.39 52.04 -3.70
N GLU A 12 -26.08 53.16 -3.04
CA GLU A 12 -24.76 53.37 -2.42
C GLU A 12 -24.48 52.36 -1.30
N GLY A 13 -25.49 52.01 -0.50
CA GLY A 13 -25.41 50.94 0.49
C GLY A 13 -25.13 49.58 -0.14
N THR A 14 -25.90 49.22 -1.17
CA THR A 14 -25.73 47.94 -1.89
C THR A 14 -24.35 47.83 -2.55
N ILE A 15 -23.84 48.92 -3.14
CA ILE A 15 -22.50 48.94 -3.72
C ILE A 15 -21.45 48.69 -2.64
N ARG A 16 -21.56 49.32 -1.46
CA ARG A 16 -20.65 49.10 -0.34
C ARG A 16 -20.65 47.64 0.11
N ASP A 17 -21.83 47.06 0.33
CA ASP A 17 -21.97 45.67 0.77
C ASP A 17 -21.38 44.68 -0.24
N LEU A 18 -21.57 44.97 -1.54
CA LEU A 18 -20.99 44.18 -2.62
C LEU A 18 -19.46 44.32 -2.67
N THR A 19 -18.92 45.52 -2.48
CA THR A 19 -17.47 45.75 -2.40
C THR A 19 -16.86 44.98 -1.22
N GLU A 20 -17.44 45.07 -0.03
CA GLU A 20 -17.00 44.33 1.15
C GLU A 20 -17.08 42.81 0.92
N THR A 21 -18.13 42.35 0.23
CA THR A 21 -18.28 40.93 -0.14
C THR A 21 -17.19 40.49 -1.12
N ILE A 22 -16.85 41.31 -2.12
CA ILE A 22 -15.77 41.03 -3.07
C ILE A 22 -14.41 40.93 -2.36
N GLU A 23 -14.12 41.86 -1.45
CA GLU A 23 -12.86 41.84 -0.68
C GLU A 23 -12.77 40.59 0.18
N ARG A 24 -13.84 40.25 0.91
CA ARG A 24 -13.91 39.03 1.72
C ARG A 24 -13.72 37.77 0.88
N LEU A 25 -14.40 37.66 -0.25
CA LEU A 25 -14.28 36.48 -1.13
C LEU A 25 -12.88 36.38 -1.74
N THR A 26 -12.26 37.51 -2.07
CA THR A 26 -10.87 37.56 -2.54
C THR A 26 -9.91 37.02 -1.48
N GLN A 27 -10.05 37.45 -0.23
CA GLN A 27 -9.23 36.97 0.87
C GLN A 27 -9.45 35.46 1.12
N GLN A 28 -10.71 35.02 1.13
CA GLN A 28 -11.03 33.59 1.29
C GLN A 28 -10.42 32.73 0.19
N ARG A 29 -10.39 33.23 -1.05
CA ARG A 29 -9.74 32.55 -2.17
C ARG A 29 -8.23 32.39 -1.93
N ALA A 30 -7.55 33.46 -1.49
CA ALA A 30 -6.12 33.42 -1.19
C ALA A 30 -5.80 32.37 -0.10
N ASP A 31 -6.57 32.38 0.99
CA ASP A 31 -6.39 31.41 2.09
C ASP A 31 -6.59 29.95 1.63
N ILE A 32 -7.57 29.71 0.75
CA ILE A 32 -7.83 28.38 0.17
C ILE A 32 -6.68 27.96 -0.74
N ASP A 33 -6.16 28.86 -1.57
CA ASP A 33 -5.05 28.58 -2.48
C ASP A 33 -3.76 28.22 -1.69
N ASP A 34 -3.51 28.91 -0.58
CA ASP A 34 -2.39 28.60 0.33
C ASP A 34 -2.54 27.21 0.96
N ARG A 35 -3.74 26.90 1.50
CA ARG A 35 -4.05 25.58 2.07
C ARG A 35 -3.92 24.47 1.02
N LEU A 36 -4.42 24.71 -0.19
CA LEU A 36 -4.33 23.75 -1.29
C LEU A 36 -2.87 23.49 -1.66
N SER A 37 -2.03 24.52 -1.67
CA SER A 37 -0.60 24.41 -1.94
C SER A 37 0.10 23.57 -0.86
N GLN A 38 -0.20 23.79 0.42
CA GLN A 38 0.35 23.00 1.53
C GLN A 38 -0.05 21.52 1.44
N VAL A 39 -1.32 21.23 1.15
CA VAL A 39 -1.82 19.85 1.01
C VAL A 39 -1.18 19.15 -0.21
N LYS A 40 -1.02 19.86 -1.33
CA LYS A 40 -0.32 19.33 -2.51
C LYS A 40 1.15 19.00 -2.19
N ALA A 41 1.86 19.91 -1.53
CA ALA A 41 3.24 19.69 -1.12
C ALA A 41 3.37 18.44 -0.23
N ARG A 42 2.52 18.32 0.79
CA ARG A 42 2.48 17.15 1.67
C ARG A 42 2.18 15.86 0.90
N ARG A 43 1.19 15.87 0.00
CA ARG A 43 0.89 14.72 -0.86
C ARG A 43 2.11 14.31 -1.70
N ASP A 44 2.82 15.27 -2.28
CA ASP A 44 3.95 14.99 -3.16
C ASP A 44 5.18 14.50 -2.38
N GLU A 45 5.39 14.99 -1.15
CA GLU A 45 6.35 14.43 -0.20
C GLU A 45 6.03 12.95 0.10
N TRP A 46 4.78 12.63 0.44
CA TRP A 46 4.40 11.23 0.69
C TRP A 46 4.50 10.34 -0.55
N LYS A 47 4.24 10.87 -1.76
CA LYS A 47 4.51 10.15 -3.01
C LYS A 47 5.99 9.85 -3.18
N ALA A 48 6.87 10.79 -2.84
CA ALA A 48 8.31 10.57 -2.89
C ALA A 48 8.77 9.52 -1.87
N VAL A 49 8.22 9.54 -0.66
CA VAL A 49 8.46 8.49 0.35
C VAL A 49 7.99 7.13 -0.17
N LEU A 50 6.78 7.06 -0.73
CA LEU A 50 6.24 5.83 -1.29
C LEU A 50 7.11 5.29 -2.43
N ALA A 51 7.60 6.15 -3.32
CA ALA A 51 8.50 5.74 -4.40
C ALA A 51 9.79 5.12 -3.85
N ARG A 52 10.43 5.76 -2.85
CA ARG A 52 11.64 5.22 -2.20
C ARG A 52 11.39 3.87 -1.55
N VAL A 53 10.31 3.77 -0.77
CA VAL A 53 9.93 2.51 -0.10
C VAL A 53 9.56 1.42 -1.11
N SER A 54 8.97 1.79 -2.25
CA SER A 54 8.62 0.86 -3.33
C SER A 54 9.84 0.36 -4.12
N ASP A 55 10.82 1.24 -4.34
CA ASP A 55 12.09 0.90 -4.98
C ASP A 55 12.96 0.03 -4.05
N GLU A 56 12.97 0.33 -2.75
CA GLU A 56 13.64 -0.48 -1.72
C GLU A 56 12.97 -1.85 -1.52
N ASN A 57 11.64 -1.95 -1.70
CA ASN A 57 10.87 -3.19 -1.56
C ASN A 57 10.65 -3.98 -2.86
N GLY A 58 11.33 -3.62 -3.96
CA GLY A 58 11.44 -4.48 -5.14
C GLY A 58 10.25 -4.45 -6.10
N SER A 59 9.56 -3.31 -6.28
CA SER A 59 8.53 -3.17 -7.33
C SER A 59 9.13 -2.75 -8.68
N GLY A 60 10.13 -3.51 -9.16
CA GLY A 60 10.74 -3.32 -10.49
C GLY A 60 10.48 -4.45 -11.49
N THR A 61 10.00 -5.62 -11.03
CA THR A 61 9.70 -6.74 -11.92
C THR A 61 8.21 -6.94 -12.00
N ARG A 62 7.61 -6.71 -13.18
CA ARG A 62 6.32 -7.33 -13.51
C ARG A 62 6.48 -8.82 -13.28
N HIS A 63 5.99 -9.33 -12.15
CA HIS A 63 6.03 -10.75 -11.89
C HIS A 63 5.14 -11.43 -12.93
N ARG A 64 5.78 -12.02 -13.94
CA ARG A 64 5.14 -12.98 -14.82
C ARG A 64 4.42 -13.97 -13.92
N ARG A 65 3.14 -14.26 -14.22
CA ARG A 65 2.34 -15.22 -13.45
C ARG A 65 3.18 -16.48 -13.22
N ALA A 66 3.49 -16.74 -11.95
CA ALA A 66 4.26 -17.91 -11.55
C ALA A 66 3.52 -19.16 -12.01
N LYS A 67 4.25 -20.14 -12.55
CA LYS A 67 3.64 -21.44 -12.90
C LYS A 67 3.19 -22.14 -11.61
N LYS A 68 2.20 -23.04 -11.73
CA LYS A 68 1.71 -23.83 -10.58
C LYS A 68 2.90 -24.49 -9.85
N GLY A 69 3.00 -24.25 -8.54
CA GLY A 69 4.06 -24.79 -7.68
C GLY A 69 5.45 -24.16 -7.85
N GLU A 70 5.62 -23.11 -8.67
CA GLU A 70 6.90 -22.41 -8.81
C GLU A 70 7.27 -21.63 -7.55
N ASN A 71 6.32 -20.90 -6.97
CA ASN A 71 6.52 -20.15 -5.74
C ASN A 71 6.87 -21.09 -4.58
N LEU A 72 6.10 -22.17 -4.42
CA LEU A 72 6.37 -23.21 -3.43
C LEU A 72 7.80 -23.78 -3.54
N ARG A 73 8.25 -24.13 -4.76
CA ARG A 73 9.61 -24.66 -4.96
C ARG A 73 10.69 -23.67 -4.58
N LYS A 74 10.51 -22.38 -4.91
CA LYS A 74 11.44 -21.30 -4.53
C LYS A 74 11.48 -21.11 -3.02
N ILE A 75 10.33 -21.16 -2.34
CA ILE A 75 10.26 -21.07 -0.87
C ILE A 75 10.92 -22.30 -0.25
N LYS A 76 10.64 -23.52 -0.73
CA LYS A 76 11.30 -24.74 -0.22
C LYS A 76 12.82 -24.68 -0.39
N ALA A 77 13.31 -24.28 -1.57
CA ALA A 77 14.73 -24.10 -1.83
C ALA A 77 15.37 -23.08 -0.87
N LEU A 78 14.69 -21.96 -0.59
CA LEU A 78 15.16 -20.99 0.41
C LEU A 78 15.32 -21.66 1.79
N TYR A 79 14.40 -22.54 2.21
CA TYR A 79 14.52 -23.27 3.47
C TYR A 79 15.46 -24.49 3.42
N ASP A 80 15.76 -25.04 2.23
CA ASP A 80 16.83 -26.03 2.04
C ASP A 80 18.22 -25.41 2.24
N GLU A 81 18.38 -24.14 1.86
CA GLU A 81 19.61 -23.37 2.06
C GLU A 81 19.79 -22.91 3.52
N LEU A 82 18.70 -22.79 4.27
CA LEU A 82 18.72 -22.48 5.70
C LEU A 82 19.09 -23.72 6.52
N GLY A 83 19.76 -23.50 7.65
CA GLY A 83 20.06 -24.57 8.59
C GLY A 83 18.78 -25.21 9.17
N PRO A 84 18.82 -26.49 9.56
CA PRO A 84 17.68 -27.14 10.20
C PRO A 84 17.30 -26.37 11.49
N GLY A 85 16.03 -25.97 11.59
CA GLY A 85 15.52 -25.22 12.74
C GLY A 85 15.61 -23.70 12.61
N GLU A 86 16.14 -23.17 11.51
CA GLU A 86 16.08 -21.73 11.24
C GLU A 86 14.70 -21.33 10.70
N GLY A 87 14.12 -20.29 11.32
CA GLY A 87 12.84 -19.72 10.94
C GLY A 87 13.01 -18.36 10.27
N LEU A 88 12.11 -18.01 9.35
CA LEU A 88 12.06 -16.68 8.74
C LEU A 88 10.69 -16.04 8.93
N SER A 89 10.67 -14.72 9.11
CA SER A 89 9.41 -13.97 9.02
C SER A 89 8.89 -13.97 7.57
N MET A 90 7.57 -13.79 7.38
CA MET A 90 6.99 -13.68 6.02
C MET A 90 7.65 -12.57 5.17
N ALA A 91 8.03 -11.46 5.81
CA ALA A 91 8.71 -10.36 5.15
C ALA A 91 10.09 -10.77 4.64
N GLU A 92 10.85 -11.53 5.45
CA GLU A 92 12.14 -12.06 5.04
C GLU A 92 12.02 -13.11 3.95
N VAL A 93 11.02 -14.00 4.02
CA VAL A 93 10.74 -14.96 2.94
C VAL A 93 10.45 -14.22 1.63
N ALA A 94 9.58 -13.20 1.65
CA ALA A 94 9.27 -12.40 0.46
C ALA A 94 10.52 -11.70 -0.11
N ARG A 95 11.31 -11.05 0.76
CA ARG A 95 12.53 -10.34 0.37
C ARG A 95 13.60 -11.27 -0.21
N ARG A 96 13.86 -12.42 0.45
CA ARG A 96 14.92 -13.35 0.05
C ARG A 96 14.52 -14.18 -1.17
N SER A 97 13.26 -14.59 -1.29
CA SER A 97 12.78 -15.39 -2.43
C SER A 97 12.42 -14.56 -3.67
N GLY A 98 12.27 -13.24 -3.52
CA GLY A 98 11.76 -12.36 -4.58
C GLY A 98 10.31 -12.63 -4.97
N ILE A 99 9.55 -13.30 -4.10
CA ILE A 99 8.13 -13.63 -4.30
C ILE A 99 7.28 -12.53 -3.65
N PRO A 100 6.20 -12.06 -4.31
CA PRO A 100 5.27 -11.12 -3.71
C PRO A 100 4.75 -11.61 -2.36
N TRP A 101 4.68 -10.71 -1.38
CA TRP A 101 4.25 -11.06 -0.01
C TRP A 101 2.91 -11.80 0.05
N SER A 102 1.94 -11.40 -0.79
CA SER A 102 0.64 -12.09 -0.90
C SER A 102 0.76 -13.54 -1.38
N SER A 103 1.71 -13.81 -2.27
CA SER A 103 2.01 -15.17 -2.74
C SER A 103 2.74 -15.98 -1.68
N VAL A 104 3.68 -15.38 -0.95
CA VAL A 104 4.33 -16.02 0.20
C VAL A 104 3.30 -16.43 1.26
N ARG A 105 2.41 -15.51 1.65
CA ARG A 105 1.32 -15.78 2.59
C ARG A 105 0.44 -16.94 2.13
N ASN A 106 0.10 -16.98 0.85
CA ASN A 106 -0.72 -18.06 0.27
C ASN A 106 -0.03 -19.42 0.28
N GLU A 107 1.28 -19.48 0.05
CA GLU A 107 2.02 -20.75 0.03
C GLU A 107 2.34 -21.26 1.44
N LEU A 108 2.70 -20.36 2.36
CA LEU A 108 3.02 -20.72 3.74
C LEU A 108 1.76 -21.09 4.54
N GLY A 109 0.69 -20.31 4.41
CA GLY A 109 -0.57 -20.53 5.13
C GLY A 109 -1.44 -21.65 4.55
N ARG A 110 -0.96 -22.39 3.54
CA ARG A 110 -1.69 -23.50 2.95
C ARG A 110 -1.32 -24.81 3.63
N ASP A 111 -2.33 -25.49 4.15
CA ASP A 111 -2.17 -26.81 4.76
C ASP A 111 -1.51 -27.81 3.81
N GLY A 112 -0.65 -28.66 4.37
CA GLY A 112 0.05 -29.72 3.62
C GLY A 112 1.27 -29.26 2.81
N GLN A 113 1.67 -27.99 2.87
CA GLN A 113 2.87 -27.50 2.18
C GLN A 113 4.20 -27.74 2.93
N GLY A 114 4.11 -28.20 4.17
CA GLY A 114 5.28 -28.53 4.99
C GLY A 114 5.91 -27.34 5.69
N PHE A 115 5.13 -26.30 5.98
CA PHE A 115 5.56 -25.16 6.79
C PHE A 115 4.70 -25.06 8.05
N ARG A 116 5.27 -24.49 9.12
CA ARG A 116 4.56 -24.16 10.36
C ARG A 116 4.97 -22.78 10.86
N GLU A 117 4.03 -22.03 11.39
CA GLU A 117 4.29 -20.80 12.13
C GLU A 117 4.59 -21.17 13.60
N GLY A 118 5.69 -20.63 14.14
CA GLY A 118 6.04 -20.73 15.55
C GLY A 118 5.35 -19.65 16.38
N GLU A 119 5.39 -19.79 17.70
CA GLU A 119 4.84 -18.82 18.64
C GLU A 119 5.57 -17.45 18.60
N ASP A 120 6.77 -17.42 18.01
CA ASP A 120 7.58 -16.23 17.77
C ASP A 120 7.21 -15.49 16.47
N GLY A 121 6.23 -15.99 15.71
CA GLY A 121 5.83 -15.43 14.41
C GLY A 121 6.80 -15.74 13.27
N LEU A 122 7.75 -16.66 13.48
CA LEU A 122 8.64 -17.16 12.44
C LEU A 122 8.05 -18.41 11.79
N TRP A 123 8.31 -18.57 10.49
CA TRP A 123 7.92 -19.75 9.73
C TRP A 123 9.08 -20.73 9.64
N TYR A 124 8.79 -22.01 9.87
CA TYR A 124 9.75 -23.09 9.84
C TYR A 124 9.34 -24.16 8.83
N ARG A 125 10.30 -24.80 8.19
CA ARG A 125 10.03 -25.98 7.36
C ARG A 125 9.92 -27.24 8.23
N ASN A 126 8.82 -27.95 8.10
CA ASN A 126 8.60 -29.24 8.71
C ASN A 126 9.44 -30.29 7.97
N ALA A 127 10.50 -30.79 8.62
CA ALA A 127 11.32 -31.89 8.10
C ALA A 127 10.50 -33.17 7.76
N ASN A 128 9.35 -33.36 8.42
CA ASN A 128 8.49 -34.54 8.23
C ASN A 128 7.50 -34.43 7.04
N ALA A 129 7.45 -33.30 6.34
CA ALA A 129 6.50 -33.10 5.24
C ALA A 129 6.84 -33.94 4.00
N ASP A 130 8.12 -34.24 3.78
CA ASP A 130 8.56 -35.04 2.63
C ASP A 130 8.33 -36.56 2.84
N THR A 131 8.11 -37.01 4.09
CA THR A 131 7.86 -38.44 4.41
C THR A 131 6.42 -38.87 4.15
N ILE A 132 5.44 -37.94 4.20
CA ILE A 132 4.02 -38.28 4.04
C ILE A 132 3.65 -38.45 2.56
N SER A 133 4.23 -37.67 1.65
CA SER A 133 3.97 -37.84 0.20
C SER A 133 4.58 -39.10 -0.40
N ALA A 134 5.64 -39.67 0.19
CA ALA A 134 6.24 -40.92 -0.28
C ALA A 134 5.42 -42.17 0.07
N ARG A 135 4.49 -42.08 1.04
CA ARG A 135 3.75 -43.25 1.56
C ARG A 135 2.36 -43.44 0.93
N VAL A 136 1.88 -42.49 0.12
CA VAL A 136 0.52 -42.52 -0.47
C VAL A 136 0.52 -43.00 -1.94
N VAL A 137 1.69 -43.35 -2.50
CA VAL A 137 1.80 -43.81 -3.91
C VAL A 137 1.91 -45.35 -4.02
N HIS A 138 1.84 -46.08 -2.90
CA HIS A 138 1.86 -47.55 -2.88
C HIS A 138 0.78 -48.12 -1.95
N ASP A 139 -0.49 -47.81 -2.26
CA ASP A 139 -1.63 -48.66 -1.92
C ASP A 139 -2.65 -48.63 -3.07
#